data_AF-A0A7Y0FG85-F1
#
_entry.id   AF-A0A7Y0FG85-F1
#
_cell.length_a   1.000
_cell.length_b   1.000
_cell.length_c   1.000
_cell.angle_alpha   90.00
_cell.angle_beta   90.00
_cell.angle_gamma   90.00
#
_symmetry.space_group_name_H-M   'P 1'
#
loop_
_entity.id
_entity.type
_entity.pdbx_description
1 polymer ?
#
loop_
_entity_poly.entity_id
_entity_poly.type
_entity_poly.pdbx_seq_one_letter_code
_entity_poly.pdbx_strand_id
1 'polypeptide(L)'
;MQQIQIPPLADGEIYLGGFVDANGDVTHTILLPGDNDDASWQAQMDWAKSIGGDLPTRAELVIAFEQHRDQFQKDAYWSNTPDSDPGYSGWAWFQCFDFGSQGYDRQGGEFRARAVRRLSI
;
A
#
# COMPACT_ATOMS: atom_id res chain seq x y z
N MET A 1 -21.57 -11.36 -19.33
CA MET A 1 -20.25 -10.93 -18.84
C MET A 1 -19.94 -11.73 -17.60
N GLN A 2 -18.78 -12.37 -17.52
CA GLN A 2 -18.37 -13.10 -16.31
C GLN A 2 -17.81 -12.08 -15.31
N GLN A 3 -18.35 -12.06 -14.10
CA GLN A 3 -17.91 -11.14 -13.06
C GLN A 3 -16.66 -11.71 -12.38
N ILE A 4 -15.65 -10.86 -12.17
CA ILE A 4 -14.46 -11.20 -11.38
C ILE A 4 -14.91 -11.55 -9.96
N GLN A 5 -14.48 -12.70 -9.46
CA GLN A 5 -14.79 -13.15 -8.10
C GLN A 5 -13.85 -12.45 -7.12
N ILE A 6 -14.41 -11.76 -6.13
CA ILE A 6 -13.64 -11.12 -5.07
C ILE A 6 -13.41 -12.17 -3.97
N PRO A 7 -12.18 -12.33 -3.46
CA PRO A 7 -11.93 -13.25 -2.35
C PRO A 7 -12.65 -12.82 -1.07
N PRO A 8 -12.92 -13.76 -0.14
CA PRO A 8 -13.55 -13.44 1.13
C PRO A 8 -12.69 -12.44 1.93
N LEU A 9 -13.39 -11.53 2.61
CA LEU A 9 -12.81 -10.54 3.52
C LEU A 9 -13.06 -10.97 4.97
N ALA A 10 -12.05 -10.79 5.82
CA ALA A 10 -12.19 -10.87 7.26
C ALA A 10 -12.75 -9.55 7.84
N ASP A 11 -13.17 -9.57 9.10
CA ASP A 11 -13.73 -8.39 9.76
C ASP A 11 -12.74 -7.22 9.74
N GLY A 12 -13.21 -6.07 9.25
CA GLY A 12 -12.42 -4.84 9.15
C GLY A 12 -11.50 -4.75 7.93
N GLU A 13 -11.43 -5.79 7.09
CA GLU A 13 -10.70 -5.71 5.82
C GLU A 13 -11.48 -4.97 4.75
N ILE A 14 -10.76 -4.26 3.89
CA ILE A 14 -11.34 -3.49 2.78
C ILE A 14 -10.71 -3.96 1.47
N TYR A 15 -11.54 -4.35 0.51
CA TYR A 15 -11.05 -4.67 -0.82
C TYR A 15 -10.66 -3.40 -1.56
N LEU A 16 -9.38 -3.28 -1.97
CA LEU A 16 -8.89 -2.11 -2.70
C LEU A 16 -9.02 -2.29 -4.22
N GLY A 17 -8.77 -3.49 -4.74
CA GLY A 17 -8.83 -3.71 -6.18
C GLY A 17 -8.08 -4.95 -6.64
N GLY A 18 -8.19 -5.24 -7.94
CA GLY A 18 -7.49 -6.33 -8.62
C GLY A 18 -6.56 -5.78 -9.69
N PHE A 19 -5.33 -6.26 -9.72
CA PHE A 19 -4.35 -5.94 -10.75
C PHE A 19 -4.19 -7.16 -11.65
N VAL A 20 -4.38 -6.95 -12.95
CA VAL A 20 -4.30 -8.01 -13.96
C VAL A 20 -2.94 -7.95 -14.62
N ASP A 21 -2.26 -9.08 -14.67
CA ASP A 21 -0.96 -9.19 -15.35
C ASP A 21 -1.11 -9.49 -16.86
N ALA A 22 0.02 -9.65 -17.56
CA ALA A 22 0.03 -9.93 -18.99
C ALA A 22 -0.51 -11.32 -19.36
N ASN A 23 -0.60 -12.25 -18.41
CA ASN A 23 -1.17 -13.59 -18.59
C ASN A 23 -2.68 -13.60 -18.37
N GLY A 24 -3.23 -12.53 -17.78
CA GLY A 24 -4.62 -12.44 -17.38
C GLY A 24 -4.88 -12.87 -15.94
N ASP A 25 -3.83 -13.17 -15.17
CA ASP A 25 -3.94 -13.56 -13.76
C ASP A 25 -4.26 -12.34 -12.91
N VAL A 26 -5.14 -12.49 -11.92
CA VAL A 26 -5.60 -11.37 -11.09
C VAL A 26 -4.97 -11.46 -9.70
N THR A 27 -4.27 -10.39 -9.32
CA THR A 27 -3.82 -10.20 -7.93
C THR A 27 -4.76 -9.23 -7.22
N HIS A 28 -5.53 -9.76 -6.27
CA HIS A 28 -6.43 -9.00 -5.40
C HIS A 28 -5.66 -8.37 -4.25
N THR A 29 -5.85 -7.07 -4.04
CA THR A 29 -5.28 -6.31 -2.92
C THR A 29 -6.36 -6.00 -1.90
N ILE A 30 -6.08 -6.32 -0.64
CA ILE A 30 -7.00 -6.15 0.49
C ILE A 30 -6.27 -5.40 1.59
N LEU A 31 -6.82 -4.26 1.98
CA LEU A 31 -6.35 -3.45 3.09
C LEU A 31 -6.69 -4.12 4.41
N LEU A 32 -5.68 -4.32 5.25
CA LEU A 32 -5.83 -4.85 6.60
C LEU A 32 -6.32 -3.75 7.56
N PRO A 33 -7.03 -4.11 8.64
CA PRO A 33 -7.43 -3.17 9.68
C PRO A 33 -6.20 -2.60 10.41
N GLY A 34 -6.33 -1.35 10.85
CA GLY A 34 -5.29 -0.65 11.62
C GLY A 34 -4.28 0.12 10.77
N ASP A 35 -3.50 0.95 11.44
CA ASP A 35 -2.41 1.75 10.91
C ASP A 35 -1.25 1.79 11.91
N ASN A 36 -0.11 2.33 11.47
CA ASN A 36 1.02 2.64 12.35
C ASN A 36 1.37 4.12 12.21
N ASP A 37 1.75 4.72 13.32
CA ASP A 37 2.28 6.10 13.35
C ASP A 37 3.62 6.19 12.62
N ASP A 38 4.10 7.43 12.48
CA ASP A 38 5.28 7.75 11.69
C ASP A 38 6.52 6.98 12.13
N ALA A 39 7.17 6.33 11.16
CA ALA A 39 8.41 5.61 11.38
C ALA A 39 9.21 5.47 10.07
N SER A 40 10.48 5.08 10.21
CA SER A 40 11.35 4.77 9.07
C SER A 40 10.74 3.70 8.16
N TRP A 41 11.08 3.76 6.87
CA TRP A 41 10.54 2.82 5.87
C TRP A 41 10.75 1.36 6.25
N GLN A 42 11.95 1.00 6.74
CA GLN A 42 12.23 -0.37 7.16
C GLN A 42 11.38 -0.77 8.38
N ALA A 43 11.21 0.12 9.36
CA ALA A 43 10.35 -0.14 10.51
C ALA A 43 8.89 -0.37 10.08
N GLN A 44 8.42 0.36 9.07
CA GLN A 44 7.07 0.18 8.53
C GLN A 44 6.91 -1.12 7.72
N MET A 45 7.92 -1.50 6.94
CA MET A 45 7.95 -2.81 6.26
C MET A 45 7.89 -3.95 7.29
N ASP A 46 8.61 -3.82 8.41
CA ASP A 46 8.62 -4.83 9.47
C ASP A 46 7.30 -4.85 10.25
N TRP A 47 6.71 -3.69 10.54
CA TRP A 47 5.37 -3.61 11.13
C TRP A 47 4.32 -4.29 10.25
N ALA A 48 4.28 -3.99 8.96
CA ALA A 48 3.29 -4.57 8.04
C ALA A 48 3.42 -6.10 8.00
N LYS A 49 4.65 -6.64 7.95
CA LYS A 49 4.91 -8.08 8.03
C LYS A 49 4.47 -8.69 9.35
N SER A 50 4.64 -7.96 10.47
CA SER A 50 4.26 -8.45 11.80
C SER A 50 2.76 -8.73 11.94
N ILE A 51 1.92 -8.03 11.15
CA ILE A 51 0.47 -8.24 11.10
C ILE A 51 0.03 -9.09 9.89
N GLY A 52 0.98 -9.80 9.25
CA GLY A 52 0.71 -10.71 8.14
C GLY A 52 0.47 -10.03 6.79
N GLY A 53 0.84 -8.76 6.66
CA GLY A 53 0.71 -7.98 5.43
C GLY A 53 2.04 -7.49 4.87
N ASP A 54 1.93 -6.52 3.98
CA ASP A 54 3.01 -5.77 3.36
C ASP A 54 2.56 -4.32 3.20
N LEU A 55 3.47 -3.37 3.03
CA LEU A 55 3.05 -2.01 2.68
C LEU A 55 2.36 -2.03 1.29
N PRO A 56 1.37 -1.15 1.06
CA PRO A 56 0.79 -1.04 -0.26
C PRO A 56 1.83 -0.60 -1.29
N THR A 57 1.67 -1.02 -2.54
CA THR A 57 2.49 -0.51 -3.64
C THR A 57 2.10 0.93 -3.95
N ARG A 58 2.92 1.62 -4.76
CA ARG A 58 2.56 2.94 -5.30
C ARG A 58 1.18 2.94 -5.97
N ALA A 59 0.89 1.94 -6.78
CA ALA A 59 -0.38 1.86 -7.50
C ALA A 59 -1.55 1.63 -6.54
N GLU A 60 -1.36 0.77 -5.54
CA GLU A 60 -2.37 0.49 -4.52
C GLU A 60 -2.65 1.72 -3.65
N LEU A 61 -1.64 2.52 -3.29
CA LEU A 61 -1.83 3.77 -2.57
C LEU A 61 -2.65 4.80 -3.36
N VAL A 62 -2.48 4.86 -4.69
CA VAL A 62 -3.31 5.73 -5.54
C VAL A 62 -4.76 5.27 -5.49
N ILE A 63 -5.02 3.97 -5.63
CA ILE A 63 -6.38 3.42 -5.53
C ILE A 63 -6.98 3.68 -4.14
N ALA A 64 -6.20 3.48 -3.08
CA ALA A 64 -6.62 3.76 -1.72
C ALA A 64 -6.96 5.24 -1.52
N PHE A 65 -6.17 6.16 -2.09
CA PHE A 65 -6.47 7.59 -2.07
C PHE A 65 -7.76 7.93 -2.85
N GLU A 66 -7.96 7.37 -4.03
CA GLU A 66 -9.12 7.70 -4.87
C GLU A 66 -10.44 7.12 -4.32
N GLN A 67 -10.39 5.92 -3.72
CA GLN A 67 -11.61 5.17 -3.38
C GLN A 67 -11.88 5.07 -1.88
N HIS A 68 -10.85 5.22 -1.04
CA HIS A 68 -10.91 4.94 0.39
C HIS A 68 -10.22 6.01 1.23
N ARG A 69 -10.14 7.25 0.76
CA ARG A 69 -9.43 8.35 1.44
C ARG A 69 -9.89 8.56 2.88
N ASP A 70 -11.17 8.33 3.14
CA ASP A 70 -11.81 8.43 4.46
C ASP A 70 -11.26 7.41 5.47
N GLN A 71 -10.60 6.36 5.01
CA GLN A 71 -9.97 5.35 5.84
C GLN A 71 -8.54 5.75 6.27
N PHE A 72 -8.01 6.88 5.80
CA PHE A 72 -6.63 7.32 6.02
C PHE A 72 -6.60 8.68 6.71
N GLN A 73 -5.54 8.93 7.47
CA GLN A 73 -5.24 10.28 7.96
C GLN A 73 -4.78 11.17 6.81
N LYS A 74 -4.94 12.50 6.94
CA LYS A 74 -4.41 13.49 5.99
C LYS A 74 -2.89 13.64 6.15
N ASP A 75 -2.16 12.59 5.82
CA ASP A 75 -0.72 12.46 6.06
C ASP A 75 -0.02 11.68 4.94
N ALA A 76 1.30 11.58 5.00
CA ALA A 76 2.10 10.74 4.13
C ALA A 76 2.10 9.28 4.61
N TYR A 77 1.98 8.35 3.66
CA TYR A 77 2.05 6.92 3.90
C TYR A 77 3.12 6.28 3.01
N TRP A 78 4.01 5.51 3.62
CA TRP A 78 5.02 4.75 2.89
C TRP A 78 4.38 3.70 1.97
N SER A 79 4.99 3.51 0.80
CA SER A 79 4.77 2.35 -0.06
C SER A 79 5.83 1.28 0.17
N ASN A 80 5.59 0.04 -0.23
CA ASN A 80 6.64 -1.00 -0.30
C ASN A 80 7.64 -0.81 -1.45
N THR A 81 7.53 0.27 -2.24
CA THR A 81 8.28 0.45 -3.47
C THR A 81 9.54 1.29 -3.21
N PRO A 82 10.75 0.69 -3.15
CA PRO A 82 11.99 1.45 -3.11
C PRO A 82 12.23 2.17 -4.45
N ASP A 83 13.01 3.23 -4.42
CA ASP A 83 13.52 3.84 -5.66
C ASP A 83 14.70 3.01 -6.20
N SER A 84 14.65 2.70 -7.50
CA SER A 84 15.66 1.89 -8.21
C SER A 84 16.53 2.70 -9.17
N ASP A 85 16.28 4.00 -9.31
CA ASP A 85 17.05 4.84 -10.23
C ASP A 85 18.49 5.05 -9.74
N PRO A 86 19.47 5.20 -10.64
CA PRO A 86 20.86 5.42 -10.26
C PRO A 86 21.02 6.64 -9.34
N GLY A 87 21.57 6.42 -8.14
CA GLY A 87 21.77 7.46 -7.12
C GLY A 87 20.67 7.55 -6.05
N TYR A 88 19.59 6.78 -6.17
CA TYR A 88 18.47 6.77 -5.21
C TYR A 88 18.43 5.52 -4.32
N SER A 89 19.54 4.80 -4.21
CA SER A 89 19.67 3.75 -3.19
C SER A 89 19.37 4.31 -1.80
N GLY A 90 18.50 3.62 -1.06
CA GLY A 90 18.05 4.07 0.26
C GLY A 90 16.90 5.09 0.22
N TRP A 91 16.21 5.25 -0.92
CA TRP A 91 14.96 6.00 -1.03
C TRP A 91 13.77 5.04 -1.22
N ALA A 92 12.59 5.52 -0.87
CA ALA A 92 11.34 4.82 -1.10
C ALA A 92 10.23 5.81 -1.46
N TRP A 93 9.18 5.30 -2.09
CA TRP A 93 8.03 6.10 -2.50
C TRP A 93 6.97 6.17 -1.39
N PHE A 94 6.25 7.29 -1.32
CA PHE A 94 5.11 7.50 -0.44
C PHE A 94 3.96 8.21 -1.18
N GLN A 95 2.75 8.15 -0.62
CA GLN A 95 1.56 8.89 -1.06
C GLN A 95 1.14 9.86 0.03
N CYS A 96 0.94 11.13 -0.31
CA CYS A 96 0.32 12.09 0.61
C CYS A 96 -1.20 12.05 0.47
N PHE A 97 -1.91 11.77 1.56
CA PHE A 97 -3.37 11.70 1.59
C PHE A 97 -4.03 13.06 1.81
N ASP A 98 -3.29 14.15 2.07
CA ASP A 98 -3.89 15.48 2.13
C ASP A 98 -4.26 15.99 0.71
N PHE A 99 -3.33 15.92 -0.24
CA PHE A 99 -3.50 16.45 -1.60
C PHE A 99 -3.35 15.41 -2.73
N GLY A 100 -3.04 14.15 -2.41
CA GLY A 100 -3.04 13.04 -3.38
C GLY A 100 -1.77 12.87 -4.21
N SER A 101 -0.71 13.61 -3.89
CA SER A 101 0.56 13.51 -4.61
C SER A 101 1.39 12.31 -4.18
N GLN A 102 2.10 11.70 -5.13
CA GLN A 102 3.22 10.80 -4.84
C GLN A 102 4.53 11.57 -4.72
N GLY A 103 5.36 11.13 -3.79
CA GLY A 103 6.74 11.59 -3.62
C GLY A 103 7.65 10.43 -3.28
N TYR A 104 8.93 10.73 -3.13
CA TYR A 104 9.92 9.79 -2.61
C TYR A 104 10.79 10.52 -1.59
N ASP A 105 11.20 9.81 -0.55
CA ASP A 105 12.10 10.32 0.49
C ASP A 105 13.11 9.22 0.86
N ARG A 106 14.17 9.60 1.57
CA ARG A 106 15.11 8.66 2.15
C ARG A 106 14.36 7.73 3.09
N GLN A 107 14.74 6.46 3.10
CA GLN A 107 14.13 5.41 3.93
C GLN A 107 14.24 5.69 5.44
N GLY A 108 15.09 6.64 5.86
CA GLY A 108 15.15 7.14 7.24
C GLY A 108 14.16 8.25 7.58
N GLY A 109 13.39 8.78 6.60
CA GLY A 109 12.26 9.66 6.85
C GLY A 109 11.14 8.92 7.58
N GLU A 110 10.26 9.66 8.25
CA GLU A 110 9.20 9.08 9.08
C GLU A 110 7.84 9.41 8.49
N PHE A 111 7.13 8.39 8.02
CA PHE A 111 5.75 8.49 7.51
C PHE A 111 4.93 7.33 8.04
N ARG A 112 3.60 7.47 8.00
CA ARG A 112 2.64 6.46 8.47
C ARG A 112 2.68 5.20 7.62
N ALA A 113 2.05 4.14 8.12
CA ALA A 113 1.85 2.91 7.36
C ALA A 113 0.42 2.37 7.43
N ARG A 114 0.03 1.74 6.33
CA ARG A 114 -1.05 0.76 6.27
C ARG A 114 -0.47 -0.54 5.75
N ALA A 115 -1.17 -1.65 5.98
CA ALA A 115 -0.77 -2.95 5.47
C ALA A 115 -1.84 -3.52 4.55
N VAL A 116 -1.41 -4.24 3.52
CA VAL A 116 -2.27 -5.00 2.63
C VAL A 116 -1.86 -6.47 2.65
N ARG A 117 -2.82 -7.36 2.40
CA ARG A 117 -2.53 -8.71 1.92
C ARG A 117 -2.92 -8.84 0.46
N ARG A 118 -2.20 -9.68 -0.28
CA ARG A 118 -2.43 -9.93 -1.70
C ARG A 118 -2.79 -11.39 -1.94
N LEU A 119 -3.74 -11.63 -2.83
CA LEU A 119 -4.14 -12.98 -3.24
C LEU A 119 -4.18 -13.05 -4.77
N SER A 120 -3.30 -13.86 -5.35
CA SER A 120 -3.29 -14.15 -6.78
C SER A 120 -4.14 -15.39 -7.05
N ILE A 121 -5.07 -15.30 -7.99
CA ILE A 121 -5.99 -16.38 -8.40
C ILE A 121 -5.98 -16.59 -9.91
#